data_AF-A0A397A4M8-F1
#
_entry.id   AF-A0A397A4M8-F1
#
_cell.length_a   1.000
_cell.length_b   1.000
_cell.length_c   1.000
_cell.angle_alpha   90.00
_cell.angle_beta   90.00
_cell.angle_gamma   90.00
#
_symmetry.space_group_name_H-M   'P 1'
#
loop_
_entity.id
_entity.type
_entity.pdbx_description
1 polymer ?
#
loop_
_entity_poly.entity_id
_entity_poly.type
_entity_poly.pdbx_seq_one_letter_code
_entity_poly.pdbx_strand_id
1 'polypeptide(L)'
;MASVDKLTTDLESLQEKLQEFQDAIKTDLATENGMGLLQVKNHAMMQYSQLSLYYALLKVRLEEEKEADKQAKRDERNRKRMAKSTILSEIRDEYSERPEEVYTSGKTIDKETMREEREKTDYEESRFVRVVTSRKDKVRKRQRERDAMAADSIGKMDNFAGISDALGEFGGKRFVAAAPQQKLGGKIGGIFAHVDVAVRVVVLEG
;
A
#
# COMPACT_ATOMS: atom_id res chain seq x y z
N MET A 1 -12.61 35.15 -82.75
CA MET A 1 -13.83 34.78 -81.98
C MET A 1 -14.04 33.27 -82.05
N ALA A 2 -14.18 32.66 -83.24
CA ALA A 2 -14.39 31.20 -83.38
C ALA A 2 -13.44 30.27 -82.58
N SER A 3 -12.14 30.58 -82.48
CA SER A 3 -11.21 29.75 -81.69
C SER A 3 -11.40 29.86 -80.18
N VAL A 4 -11.87 31.02 -79.70
CA VAL A 4 -12.16 31.26 -78.28
C VAL A 4 -13.46 30.54 -77.90
N ASP A 5 -14.46 30.59 -78.78
CA ASP A 5 -15.75 29.90 -78.58
C ASP A 5 -15.57 28.36 -78.56
N LYS A 6 -14.59 27.85 -79.32
CA LYS A 6 -14.20 26.44 -79.26
C LYS A 6 -13.51 26.08 -77.94
N LEU A 7 -12.64 26.95 -77.44
CA LEU A 7 -11.97 26.74 -76.16
C LEU A 7 -12.94 26.78 -74.97
N THR A 8 -13.95 27.65 -75.01
CA THR A 8 -14.97 27.71 -73.96
C THR A 8 -15.84 26.45 -73.93
N THR A 9 -16.23 25.95 -75.10
CA THR A 9 -17.00 24.69 -75.21
C THR A 9 -16.17 23.47 -74.77
N ASP A 10 -14.88 23.43 -75.11
CA ASP A 10 -13.98 22.38 -74.63
C ASP A 10 -13.84 22.42 -73.09
N LEU A 11 -13.71 23.61 -72.50
CA LEU A 11 -13.64 23.81 -71.05
C LEU A 11 -14.92 23.38 -70.33
N GLU A 12 -16.08 23.71 -70.87
CA GLU A 12 -17.39 23.28 -70.34
C GLU A 12 -17.50 21.75 -70.37
N SER A 13 -17.08 21.11 -71.46
CA SER A 13 -17.07 19.64 -71.55
C SER A 13 -16.10 18.99 -70.55
N LEU A 14 -14.97 19.65 -70.28
CA LEU A 14 -13.97 19.19 -69.32
C LEU A 14 -14.50 19.31 -67.90
N GLN A 15 -15.21 20.39 -67.60
CA GLN A 15 -15.83 20.63 -66.31
C GLN A 15 -16.96 19.62 -66.05
N GLU A 16 -17.76 19.30 -67.05
CA GLU A 16 -18.80 18.27 -66.96
C GLU A 16 -18.21 16.88 -66.69
N LYS A 17 -17.15 16.49 -67.42
CA LYS A 17 -16.44 15.22 -67.18
C LYS A 17 -15.75 15.16 -65.82
N LEU A 18 -15.24 16.29 -65.34
CA LEU A 18 -14.62 16.37 -64.01
C LEU A 18 -15.67 16.21 -62.90
N GLN A 19 -16.86 16.78 -63.11
CA GLN A 19 -18.00 16.61 -62.21
C GLN A 19 -18.50 15.16 -62.19
N GLU A 20 -18.64 14.54 -63.36
CA GLU A 20 -19.00 13.13 -63.51
C GLU A 20 -17.99 12.22 -62.79
N PHE A 21 -16.69 12.47 -62.97
CA PHE A 21 -15.61 11.75 -62.28
C PHE A 21 -15.66 11.95 -60.76
N GLN A 22 -15.96 13.17 -60.30
CA GLN A 22 -16.07 13.48 -58.88
C GLN A 22 -17.25 12.77 -58.21
N ASP A 23 -18.37 12.63 -58.92
CA ASP A 23 -19.55 11.95 -58.41
C ASP A 23 -19.41 10.42 -58.50
N ALA A 24 -18.69 9.89 -59.50
CA ALA A 24 -18.26 8.50 -59.55
C ALA A 24 -17.32 8.13 -58.38
N ILE A 25 -16.39 9.01 -57.98
CA ILE A 25 -15.53 8.75 -56.79
C ILE A 25 -16.36 8.63 -55.50
N LYS A 26 -17.45 9.40 -55.36
CA LYS A 26 -18.30 9.35 -54.16
C LYS A 26 -19.21 8.13 -54.13
N THR A 27 -19.60 7.62 -55.29
CA THR A 27 -20.61 6.56 -55.45
C THR A 27 -19.99 5.19 -55.73
N ASP A 28 -19.01 5.11 -56.64
CA ASP A 28 -18.46 3.88 -57.22
C ASP A 28 -17.06 3.48 -56.74
N LEU A 29 -16.46 4.22 -55.80
CA LEU A 29 -15.25 3.73 -55.11
C LEU A 29 -15.61 2.72 -54.02
N ALA A 30 -16.40 1.71 -54.40
CA ALA A 30 -16.57 0.50 -53.63
C ALA A 30 -15.20 -0.16 -53.52
N THR A 31 -14.74 -0.38 -52.28
CA THR A 31 -13.63 -1.31 -52.05
C THR A 31 -14.00 -2.67 -52.64
N GLU A 32 -13.02 -3.52 -52.95
CA GLU A 32 -13.15 -4.81 -53.66
C GLU A 32 -14.32 -5.72 -53.18
N ASN A 33 -14.82 -5.48 -51.96
CA ASN A 33 -15.95 -6.17 -51.33
C ASN A 33 -17.29 -5.40 -51.33
N GLY A 34 -17.49 -4.39 -52.18
CA GLY A 34 -18.75 -3.65 -52.29
C GLY A 34 -19.03 -2.63 -51.17
N MET A 35 -18.11 -2.45 -50.22
CA MET A 35 -18.25 -1.44 -49.16
C MET A 35 -17.64 -0.10 -49.60
N GLY A 36 -18.41 0.98 -49.52
CA GLY A 36 -17.91 2.32 -49.78
C GLY A 36 -16.90 2.77 -48.72
N LEU A 37 -15.95 3.63 -49.09
CA LEU A 37 -14.92 4.15 -48.17
C LEU A 37 -15.50 4.76 -46.89
N LEU A 38 -16.66 5.41 -46.97
CA LEU A 38 -17.35 5.99 -45.83
C LEU A 38 -17.83 4.91 -44.84
N GLN A 39 -18.35 3.79 -45.35
CA GLN A 39 -18.79 2.67 -44.52
C GLN A 39 -17.61 2.04 -43.79
N VAL A 40 -16.46 1.87 -44.48
CA VAL A 40 -15.23 1.36 -43.89
C VAL A 40 -14.71 2.29 -42.80
N LYS A 41 -14.69 3.62 -43.04
CA LYS A 41 -14.29 4.60 -42.03
C LYS A 41 -15.19 4.56 -40.81
N ASN A 42 -16.51 4.51 -41.02
CA ASN A 42 -17.47 4.42 -39.92
C ASN A 42 -17.31 3.11 -39.15
N HIS A 43 -17.11 1.99 -39.84
CA HIS A 43 -16.86 0.70 -39.20
C HIS A 43 -15.57 0.71 -38.38
N ALA A 44 -14.47 1.24 -38.93
CA ALA A 44 -13.20 1.38 -38.21
C ALA A 44 -13.33 2.28 -36.98
N MET A 45 -14.07 3.39 -37.09
CA MET A 45 -14.37 4.27 -35.94
C MET A 45 -15.17 3.54 -34.85
N MET A 46 -16.14 2.70 -35.24
CA MET A 46 -16.91 1.89 -34.30
C MET A 46 -16.06 0.79 -33.65
N GLN A 47 -15.18 0.14 -34.40
CA GLN A 47 -14.24 -0.83 -33.84
C GLN A 47 -13.28 -0.18 -32.84
N TYR A 48 -12.78 1.01 -33.15
CA TYR A 48 -11.91 1.77 -32.25
C TYR A 48 -12.63 2.13 -30.94
N SER A 49 -13.88 2.61 -31.01
CA SER A 49 -14.65 2.95 -29.81
C SER A 49 -14.96 1.70 -28.97
N GLN A 50 -15.28 0.57 -29.59
CA GLN A 50 -15.47 -0.72 -28.91
C GLN A 50 -14.20 -1.17 -28.17
N LEU A 51 -13.04 -1.12 -28.84
CA LEU A 51 -11.75 -1.51 -28.24
C LEU A 51 -11.37 -0.61 -27.06
N SER A 52 -11.59 0.71 -27.19
CA SER A 52 -11.34 1.67 -26.13
C SER A 52 -12.19 1.38 -24.89
N LEU A 53 -13.49 1.13 -25.07
CA LEU A 53 -14.41 0.77 -23.99
C LEU A 53 -14.02 -0.56 -23.34
N TYR A 54 -13.66 -1.56 -24.15
CA TYR A 54 -13.21 -2.86 -23.64
C TYR A 54 -11.97 -2.71 -22.75
N TYR A 55 -10.98 -1.92 -23.18
CA TYR A 55 -9.78 -1.66 -22.40
C TYR A 55 -10.09 -0.92 -21.09
N ALA A 56 -10.98 0.07 -21.13
CA ALA A 56 -11.42 0.79 -19.94
C ALA A 56 -12.08 -0.16 -18.91
N LEU A 57 -12.98 -1.04 -19.37
CA LEU A 57 -13.64 -2.03 -18.51
C LEU A 57 -12.64 -3.04 -17.93
N LEU A 58 -11.72 -3.54 -18.76
CA LEU A 58 -10.68 -4.45 -18.31
C LEU A 58 -9.81 -3.81 -17.22
N LYS A 59 -9.47 -2.53 -17.41
CA LYS A 59 -8.67 -1.76 -16.45
C LYS A 59 -9.40 -1.60 -15.11
N VAL A 60 -10.68 -1.24 -15.12
CA VAL A 60 -11.49 -1.11 -13.90
C VAL A 60 -11.55 -2.45 -13.16
N ARG A 61 -11.84 -3.54 -13.85
CA ARG A 61 -11.89 -4.88 -13.24
C ARG A 61 -10.56 -5.28 -12.61
N LEU A 62 -9.44 -4.99 -13.27
CA LEU A 62 -8.10 -5.26 -12.74
C LEU A 62 -7.77 -4.39 -11.51
N GLU A 63 -8.29 -3.17 -11.44
CA GLU A 63 -8.14 -2.30 -10.27
C GLU A 63 -8.96 -2.82 -9.09
N GLU A 64 -10.21 -3.23 -9.32
CA GLU A 64 -11.07 -3.87 -8.30
C GLU A 64 -10.45 -5.16 -7.75
N GLU A 65 -9.91 -6.03 -8.61
CA GLU A 65 -9.24 -7.26 -8.19
C GLU A 65 -8.00 -6.97 -7.34
N LYS A 66 -7.21 -5.95 -7.71
CA LYS A 66 -6.05 -5.51 -6.91
C LYS A 66 -6.45 -4.96 -5.56
N GLU A 67 -7.57 -4.25 -5.46
CA GLU A 67 -8.08 -3.74 -4.18
C GLU A 67 -8.62 -4.86 -3.30
N ALA A 68 -9.37 -5.80 -3.87
CA ALA A 68 -9.85 -7.00 -3.19
C ALA A 68 -8.67 -7.83 -2.64
N ASP A 69 -7.61 -8.04 -3.43
CA ASP A 69 -6.40 -8.74 -3.00
C ASP A 69 -5.67 -8.03 -1.85
N LYS A 70 -5.60 -6.69 -1.91
CA LYS A 70 -5.00 -5.89 -0.83
C LYS A 70 -5.81 -5.99 0.44
N GLN A 71 -7.14 -5.96 0.33
CA GLN A 71 -8.05 -6.08 1.46
C GLN A 71 -7.98 -7.48 2.08
N ALA A 72 -8.06 -8.54 1.27
CA ALA A 72 -7.89 -9.92 1.72
C ALA A 72 -6.54 -10.13 2.43
N LYS A 73 -5.45 -9.55 1.91
CA LYS A 73 -4.13 -9.58 2.57
C LYS A 73 -4.10 -8.80 3.89
N ARG A 74 -4.87 -7.70 4.01
CA ARG A 74 -5.00 -6.94 5.27
C ARG A 74 -5.78 -7.76 6.28
N ASP A 75 -6.91 -8.32 5.89
CA ASP A 75 -7.79 -9.10 6.74
C ASP A 75 -7.10 -10.38 7.22
N GLU A 76 -6.33 -11.06 6.37
CA GLU A 76 -5.51 -12.22 6.76
C GLU A 76 -4.43 -11.84 7.78
N ARG A 77 -3.75 -10.70 7.59
CA ARG A 77 -2.78 -10.20 8.57
C ARG A 77 -3.46 -9.83 9.87
N ASN A 78 -4.63 -9.20 9.80
CA ASN A 78 -5.39 -8.81 10.97
C ASN A 78 -5.88 -10.04 11.74
N ARG A 79 -6.43 -11.04 11.04
CA ARG A 79 -6.83 -12.33 11.59
C ARG A 79 -5.67 -13.04 12.28
N LYS A 80 -4.48 -13.05 11.67
CA LYS A 80 -3.26 -13.60 12.30
C LYS A 80 -2.82 -12.82 13.54
N ARG A 81 -2.99 -11.49 13.54
CA ARG A 81 -2.72 -10.65 14.72
C ARG A 81 -3.73 -10.93 15.83
N MET A 82 -5.02 -10.98 15.53
CA MET A 82 -6.08 -11.34 16.47
C MET A 82 -5.87 -12.74 17.05
N ALA A 83 -5.58 -13.74 16.21
CA ALA A 83 -5.32 -15.11 16.66
C ALA A 83 -4.05 -15.24 17.51
N LYS A 84 -3.05 -14.37 17.28
CA LYS A 84 -1.83 -14.30 18.11
C LYS A 84 -1.95 -13.34 19.28
N SER A 85 -2.98 -12.50 19.30
CA SER A 85 -3.17 -11.53 20.36
C SER A 85 -3.59 -12.28 21.61
N THR A 86 -2.98 -11.90 22.72
CA THR A 86 -3.16 -12.45 24.06
C THR A 86 -4.62 -12.47 24.52
N ILE A 87 -5.52 -11.76 23.82
CA ILE A 87 -6.95 -11.68 24.11
C ILE A 87 -7.64 -13.05 24.08
N LEU A 88 -7.38 -13.91 23.09
CA LEU A 88 -8.03 -15.24 23.07
C LEU A 88 -7.55 -16.13 24.23
N SER A 89 -6.30 -15.97 24.67
CA SER A 89 -5.81 -16.62 25.88
C SER A 89 -6.38 -15.99 27.14
N GLU A 90 -6.54 -14.66 27.20
CA GLU A 90 -7.14 -13.95 28.33
C GLU A 90 -8.62 -14.32 28.50
N ILE A 91 -9.40 -14.35 27.42
CA ILE A 91 -10.79 -14.85 27.43
C ILE A 91 -10.79 -16.32 27.88
N ARG A 92 -9.92 -17.17 27.33
CA ARG A 92 -9.85 -18.57 27.77
C ARG A 92 -9.53 -18.70 29.25
N ASP A 93 -8.62 -17.88 29.76
CA ASP A 93 -8.20 -17.88 31.15
C ASP A 93 -9.34 -17.34 32.06
N GLU A 94 -10.12 -16.35 31.61
CA GLU A 94 -11.27 -15.78 32.34
C GLU A 94 -12.47 -16.75 32.44
N TYR A 95 -12.75 -17.53 31.40
CA TYR A 95 -13.80 -18.57 31.42
C TYR A 95 -13.31 -19.90 31.99
N SER A 96 -12.02 -20.01 32.33
CA SER A 96 -11.42 -21.20 32.92
C SER A 96 -11.42 -21.08 34.45
N GLU A 97 -12.16 -21.95 35.14
CA GLU A 97 -12.11 -22.07 36.62
C GLU A 97 -10.79 -22.66 37.16
N ARG A 98 -9.80 -22.92 36.30
CA ARG A 98 -8.49 -23.41 36.72
C ARG A 98 -7.76 -22.33 37.52
N PRO A 99 -7.31 -22.61 38.75
CA PRO A 99 -6.62 -21.62 39.58
C PRO A 99 -5.33 -21.13 38.91
N GLU A 100 -5.11 -19.82 38.95
CA GLU A 100 -3.91 -19.17 38.40
C GLU A 100 -2.76 -19.17 39.44
N GLU A 101 -1.56 -19.50 38.96
CA GLU A 101 -0.33 -19.42 39.77
C GLU A 101 0.12 -17.95 39.88
N VAL A 102 -0.42 -17.21 40.84
CA VAL A 102 -0.01 -15.83 41.13
C VAL A 102 1.28 -15.82 41.94
N TYR A 103 2.34 -15.26 41.38
CA TYR A 103 3.61 -15.07 42.10
C TYR A 103 3.52 -13.87 43.04
N THR A 104 3.86 -14.07 44.31
CA THR A 104 3.81 -13.02 45.35
C THR A 104 4.86 -11.93 45.18
N SER A 105 5.90 -12.16 44.36
CA SER A 105 6.82 -11.10 43.97
C SER A 105 6.26 -10.37 42.75
N GLY A 106 5.99 -9.07 42.87
CA GLY A 106 5.40 -8.21 41.84
C GLY A 106 6.24 -7.98 40.56
N LYS A 107 6.82 -9.05 40.01
CA LYS A 107 7.43 -9.06 38.68
C LYS A 107 6.41 -9.66 37.72
N THR A 108 5.90 -8.85 36.80
CA THR A 108 5.25 -9.35 35.59
C THR A 108 6.34 -9.92 34.70
N ILE A 109 6.58 -11.23 34.82
CA ILE A 109 7.53 -11.95 33.98
C ILE A 109 6.73 -12.55 32.83
N ASP A 110 7.16 -12.32 31.59
CA ASP A 110 6.48 -12.89 30.43
C ASP A 110 6.33 -14.41 30.57
N LYS A 111 5.20 -14.97 30.11
CA LYS A 111 4.93 -16.43 30.15
C LYS A 111 6.09 -17.24 29.52
N GLU A 112 6.77 -16.68 28.52
CA GLU A 112 7.93 -17.30 27.85
C GLU A 112 9.19 -17.30 28.72
N THR A 113 9.54 -16.19 29.38
CA THR A 113 10.67 -16.13 30.32
C THR A 113 10.43 -17.01 31.54
N MET A 114 9.18 -17.10 32.01
CA MET A 114 8.82 -18.04 33.09
C MET A 114 9.03 -19.49 32.69
N ARG A 115 8.70 -19.85 31.45
CA ARG A 115 8.93 -21.20 30.95
C ARG A 115 10.42 -21.52 30.82
N GLU A 116 11.22 -20.59 30.29
CA GLU A 116 12.69 -20.76 30.22
C GLU A 116 13.30 -20.96 31.62
N GLU A 117 12.81 -20.22 32.63
CA GLU A 117 13.27 -20.38 34.01
C GLU A 117 12.87 -21.73 34.61
N ARG A 118 11.65 -22.21 34.35
CA ARG A 118 11.20 -23.55 34.75
C ARG A 118 12.02 -24.66 34.09
N GLU A 119 12.24 -24.58 32.78
CA GLU A 119 13.05 -25.59 32.07
C GLU A 119 14.50 -25.62 32.59
N LYS A 120 15.03 -24.45 32.96
CA LYS A 120 16.34 -24.37 33.61
C LYS A 120 16.34 -25.02 34.99
N THR A 121 15.35 -24.75 35.85
CA THR A 121 15.26 -25.39 37.17
C THR A 121 15.09 -26.90 37.03
N ASP A 122 14.23 -27.36 36.12
CA ASP A 122 13.98 -28.78 35.87
C ASP A 122 15.27 -29.50 35.40
N TYR A 123 16.07 -28.84 34.56
CA TYR A 123 17.38 -29.36 34.15
C TYR A 123 18.35 -29.45 35.34
N GLU A 124 18.44 -28.39 36.14
CA GLU A 124 19.36 -28.33 37.28
C GLU A 124 18.98 -29.34 38.37
N GLU A 125 17.68 -29.57 38.59
CA GLU A 125 17.15 -30.52 39.57
C GLU A 125 17.28 -31.97 39.09
N SER A 126 16.94 -32.27 37.83
CA SER A 126 17.02 -33.63 37.28
C SER A 126 18.45 -34.16 37.18
N ARG A 127 19.42 -33.27 36.93
CA ARG A 127 20.84 -33.63 36.77
C ARG A 127 21.71 -33.21 37.94
N PHE A 128 21.13 -32.54 38.94
CA PHE A 128 21.82 -32.00 40.11
C PHE A 128 23.07 -31.17 39.78
N VAL A 129 23.05 -30.46 38.65
CA VAL A 129 24.18 -29.66 38.14
C VAL A 129 23.67 -28.33 37.60
N ARG A 130 24.26 -27.23 38.06
CA ARG A 130 23.92 -25.87 37.62
C ARG A 130 24.28 -25.64 36.16
N VAL A 131 23.37 -24.99 35.42
CA VAL A 131 23.64 -24.58 34.04
C VAL A 131 24.58 -23.37 34.05
N VAL A 132 25.74 -23.54 33.43
CA VAL A 132 26.68 -22.43 33.22
C VAL A 132 26.16 -21.50 32.13
N THR A 133 26.10 -20.20 32.42
CA THR A 133 25.67 -19.17 31.46
C THR A 133 26.83 -18.23 31.17
N SER A 134 27.09 -17.89 29.91
CA SER A 134 28.14 -16.95 29.53
C SER A 134 27.83 -15.52 29.98
N ARG A 135 28.86 -14.67 30.11
CA ARG A 135 28.69 -13.22 30.36
C ARG A 135 27.83 -12.57 29.28
N LYS A 136 27.96 -13.03 28.03
CA LYS A 136 27.14 -12.58 26.90
C LYS A 136 25.66 -12.92 27.11
N ASP A 137 25.37 -14.13 27.57
CA ASP A 137 23.99 -14.59 27.80
C ASP A 137 23.32 -13.84 28.96
N LYS A 138 24.08 -13.54 30.02
CA LYS A 138 23.59 -12.72 31.14
C LYS A 138 23.23 -11.31 30.72
N VAL A 139 24.04 -10.67 29.85
CA VAL A 139 23.74 -9.34 29.31
C VAL A 139 22.52 -9.40 28.41
N ARG A 140 22.41 -10.41 27.54
CA ARG A 140 21.25 -10.60 26.66
C ARG A 140 19.96 -10.89 27.44
N LYS A 141 20.04 -11.65 28.53
CA LYS A 141 18.88 -11.91 29.42
C LYS A 141 18.41 -10.61 30.08
N ARG A 142 19.33 -9.83 30.66
CA ARG A 142 19.02 -8.53 31.27
C ARG A 142 18.45 -7.51 30.28
N GLN A 143 18.92 -7.55 29.03
CA GLN A 143 18.38 -6.70 27.97
C GLN A 143 16.96 -7.13 27.61
N ARG A 144 16.71 -8.43 27.41
CA ARG A 144 15.36 -8.97 27.19
C ARG A 144 14.39 -8.62 28.33
N GLU A 145 14.82 -8.76 29.58
CA GLU A 145 14.00 -8.38 30.75
C GLU A 145 13.64 -6.88 30.76
N ARG A 146 14.57 -5.99 30.38
CA ARG A 146 14.27 -4.56 30.25
C ARG A 146 13.34 -4.26 29.09
N ASP A 147 13.56 -4.90 27.95
CA ASP A 147 12.74 -4.71 26.76
C ASP A 147 11.30 -5.24 27.00
N ALA A 148 11.15 -6.34 27.73
CA ALA A 148 9.87 -6.87 28.19
C ALA A 148 9.11 -5.90 29.11
N MET A 149 9.79 -5.36 30.14
CA MET A 149 9.20 -4.36 31.03
C MET A 149 8.77 -3.08 30.29
N ALA A 150 9.53 -2.68 29.26
CA ALA A 150 9.17 -1.54 28.42
C ALA A 150 8.00 -1.86 27.47
N ALA A 151 7.95 -3.09 26.95
CA ALA A 151 6.90 -3.56 26.06
C ALA A 151 5.56 -3.77 26.77
N ASP A 152 5.55 -4.12 28.06
CA ASP A 152 4.32 -4.32 28.84
C ASP A 152 3.45 -3.04 28.92
N SER A 153 4.09 -1.85 28.91
CA SER A 153 3.37 -0.56 28.92
C SER A 153 2.96 -0.03 27.54
N ILE A 154 3.69 -0.40 26.47
CA ILE A 154 3.49 0.17 25.11
C ILE A 154 2.83 -0.84 24.15
N GLY A 155 3.20 -2.11 24.24
CA GLY A 155 2.70 -3.19 23.37
C GLY A 155 1.23 -3.52 23.57
N LYS A 156 0.67 -3.27 24.77
CA LYS A 156 -0.77 -3.42 25.02
C LYS A 156 -1.62 -2.38 24.27
N MET A 157 -1.13 -1.15 24.10
CA MET A 157 -1.85 -0.08 23.37
C MET A 157 -1.89 -0.30 21.86
N ASP A 158 -0.77 -0.73 21.26
CA ASP A 158 -0.71 -0.98 19.81
C ASP A 158 -1.53 -2.21 19.39
N ASN A 159 -1.60 -3.22 20.26
CA ASN A 159 -2.48 -4.37 20.06
C ASN A 159 -3.96 -3.96 20.16
N PHE A 160 -4.34 -3.17 21.17
CA PHE A 160 -5.71 -2.69 21.33
C PHE A 160 -6.20 -1.83 20.16
N ALA A 161 -5.34 -0.95 19.62
CA ALA A 161 -5.67 -0.13 18.44
C ALA A 161 -5.91 -0.99 17.18
N GLY A 162 -5.10 -2.04 16.96
CA GLY A 162 -5.30 -2.98 15.86
C GLY A 162 -6.55 -3.85 16.03
N ILE A 163 -6.93 -4.15 17.28
CA ILE A 163 -8.13 -4.92 17.63
C ILE A 163 -9.41 -4.09 17.49
N SER A 164 -9.39 -2.81 17.87
CA SER A 164 -10.51 -1.88 17.65
C SER A 164 -10.82 -1.69 16.17
N ASP A 165 -9.77 -1.62 15.34
CA ASP A 165 -9.89 -1.57 13.88
C ASP A 165 -10.37 -2.92 13.28
N ALA A 166 -10.09 -4.04 13.96
CA ALA A 166 -10.52 -5.39 13.55
C ALA A 166 -11.97 -5.74 13.92
N LEU A 167 -12.45 -5.25 15.07
CA LEU A 167 -13.76 -5.59 15.63
C LEU A 167 -14.89 -4.69 15.13
N GLY A 168 -14.55 -3.58 14.45
CA GLY A 168 -15.49 -2.84 13.59
C GLY A 168 -16.66 -2.18 14.32
N GLU A 169 -16.49 -1.76 15.58
CA GLU A 169 -17.58 -1.17 16.38
C GLU A 169 -17.38 0.34 16.62
N PHE A 170 -18.25 1.13 15.94
CA PHE A 170 -18.65 2.54 16.11
C PHE A 170 -17.62 3.60 16.55
N GLY A 171 -17.39 4.58 15.67
CA GLY A 171 -17.05 5.95 16.10
C GLY A 171 -15.92 6.59 15.31
N GLY A 172 -16.28 7.39 14.31
CA GLY A 172 -15.35 8.11 13.47
C GLY A 172 -14.38 9.02 14.24
N LYS A 173 -13.12 8.98 13.81
CA LYS A 173 -12.25 10.13 13.58
C LYS A 173 -11.04 9.61 12.81
N ARG A 174 -10.89 10.06 11.56
CA ARG A 174 -9.64 9.88 10.82
C ARG A 174 -8.58 10.62 11.62
N PHE A 175 -7.66 9.91 12.26
CA PHE A 175 -6.43 10.52 12.74
C PHE A 175 -5.70 11.05 11.51
N VAL A 176 -5.67 12.38 11.39
CA VAL A 176 -4.80 13.05 10.44
C VAL A 176 -3.38 12.64 10.81
N ALA A 177 -2.69 11.99 9.88
CA ALA A 177 -1.29 11.61 10.07
C ALA A 177 -0.50 12.86 10.46
N ALA A 178 0.12 12.82 11.66
CA ALA A 178 1.05 13.86 12.05
C ALA A 178 2.15 13.96 10.98
N ALA A 179 2.44 15.20 10.56
CA ALA A 179 3.48 15.50 9.58
C ALA A 179 4.78 14.77 9.93
N PRO A 180 5.54 14.29 8.94
CA PRO A 180 6.76 13.54 9.20
C PRO A 180 7.73 14.42 9.99
N GLN A 181 7.90 14.12 11.28
CA GLN A 181 8.99 14.67 12.06
C GLN A 181 10.29 14.15 11.44
N GLN A 182 11.03 15.06 10.80
CA GLN A 182 12.41 14.78 10.38
C GLN A 182 13.19 14.41 11.62
N LYS A 183 13.48 13.12 11.78
CA LYS A 183 14.45 12.64 12.76
C LYS A 183 15.81 13.15 12.30
N LEU A 184 16.24 14.28 12.87
CA LEU A 184 17.65 14.67 12.90
C LEU A 184 18.38 13.57 13.67
N GLY A 185 18.88 12.61 12.91
CA GLY A 185 19.68 11.51 13.40
C GLY A 185 21.04 12.00 13.87
N GLY A 186 21.66 11.13 14.67
CA GLY A 186 23.10 11.13 14.85
C GLY A 186 23.57 11.81 16.13
N LYS A 187 23.79 10.98 17.16
CA LYS A 187 24.72 11.29 18.24
C LYS A 187 26.09 11.61 17.63
N ILE A 188 26.44 12.89 17.50
CA ILE A 188 27.83 13.32 17.39
C ILE A 188 28.24 13.75 18.80
N GLY A 189 28.64 12.75 19.60
CA GLY A 189 29.52 13.01 20.72
C GLY A 189 30.91 13.29 20.14
N GLY A 190 31.40 14.52 20.29
CA GLY A 190 32.74 14.89 19.87
C GLY A 190 32.96 16.40 19.85
N ILE A 191 33.31 16.97 21.01
CA ILE A 191 34.19 18.13 21.29
C ILE A 191 34.28 19.38 20.37
N PHE A 192 33.48 19.54 19.32
CA PHE A 192 33.51 20.70 18.40
C PHE A 192 32.19 21.45 18.32
N ALA A 193 31.50 21.62 19.46
CA ALA A 193 30.26 22.40 19.57
C ALA A 193 30.53 23.89 19.89
N HIS A 194 31.57 24.48 19.31
CA HIS A 194 31.76 25.93 19.31
C HIS A 194 32.41 26.29 17.99
N VAL A 195 31.60 26.90 17.12
CA VAL A 195 31.94 27.88 16.07
C VAL A 195 30.79 27.77 15.08
N ASP A 196 29.81 28.66 15.24
CA ASP A 196 29.30 29.33 14.05
C ASP A 196 28.89 30.76 14.41
N VAL A 197 29.52 31.68 13.69
CA VAL A 197 29.46 33.12 13.87
C VAL A 197 28.24 33.63 13.12
N ALA A 198 27.22 34.07 13.86
CA ALA A 198 26.07 34.74 13.27
C ALA A 198 26.44 36.18 12.90
N VAL A 199 26.81 36.41 11.64
CA VAL A 199 26.81 37.75 11.01
C VAL A 199 25.35 38.11 10.72
N ARG A 200 24.77 39.02 11.51
CA ARG A 200 23.51 39.70 11.18
C ARG A 200 23.79 40.84 10.22
N VAL A 201 23.43 40.68 8.95
CA VAL A 201 23.28 41.78 8.00
C VAL A 201 21.93 42.44 8.30
N VAL A 202 21.96 43.67 8.81
CA VAL A 202 20.78 44.54 8.91
C VAL A 202 20.62 45.24 7.55
N VAL A 203 19.55 44.91 6.84
CA VAL A 203 19.09 45.69 5.68
C VAL A 203 18.28 46.86 6.24
N LEU A 204 18.76 48.08 5.99
CA LEU A 204 18.05 49.32 6.26
C LEU A 204 17.08 49.56 5.10
N GLU A 205 15.80 49.75 5.42
CA GLU A 205 14.81 50.30 4.50
C GLU A 205 15.14 51.77 4.20
N GLY A 206 15.03 52.12 2.92
CA GLY A 206 14.99 53.47 2.38
C GLY A 206 13.96 53.51 1.26
#